data_AF-A0A2D7LJ76-F1
#
_entry.id   AF-A0A2D7LJ76-F1
#
_cell.length_a   1.000
_cell.length_b   1.000
_cell.length_c   1.000
_cell.angle_alpha   90.00
_cell.angle_beta   90.00
_cell.angle_gamma   90.00
#
_symmetry.space_group_name_H-M   'P 1'
#
loop_
_entity.id
_entity.type
_entity.pdbx_description
1 polymer ?
#
loop_
_entity_poly.entity_id
_entity_poly.type
_entity_poly.pdbx_seq_one_letter_code
_entity_poly.pdbx_strand_id
1 'polypeptide(L)' 'MVDLESSVKQKGKYVTQIIHFVGGEKRTFNGVLTESIKQGQFTKFECKNGAMIMINDKNVLCIEIFKENK' A
#
# COMPACT_ATOMS: atom_id res chain seq x y z
N MET A 1 10.43 15.52 16.52
CA MET A 1 9.47 15.27 15.42
C MET A 1 9.05 13.81 15.56
N VAL A 2 7.83 13.55 16.03
CA VAL A 2 7.36 12.19 16.29
C VAL A 2 7.02 11.58 14.93
N ASP A 3 7.80 10.59 14.49
CA ASP A 3 7.37 9.72 13.39
C ASP A 3 6.13 8.99 13.90
N LEU A 4 4.97 9.31 13.32
CA LEU A 4 3.67 8.76 13.70
C LEU A 4 3.52 7.32 13.17
N GLU A 5 4.58 6.53 13.29
CA GLU A 5 4.85 5.26 12.62
C GLU A 5 3.60 4.62 12.02
N SER A 6 3.55 4.56 10.69
CA SER A 6 2.41 3.97 9.99
C SER A 6 2.07 2.59 10.58
N SER A 7 0.83 2.42 11.02
CA SER A 7 0.31 1.17 11.59
C SER A 7 0.46 -0.02 10.64
N VAL A 8 0.63 0.25 9.34
CA VAL A 8 0.93 -0.75 8.30
C VAL A 8 2.27 -1.44 8.55
N LYS A 9 3.28 -0.75 9.09
CA LYS A 9 4.59 -1.33 9.42
C LYS A 9 4.45 -2.47 10.44
N GLN A 10 3.46 -2.39 11.34
CA GLN A 10 3.20 -3.43 12.36
C GLN A 10 2.69 -4.74 11.74
N LYS A 11 2.20 -4.73 10.50
CA LYS A 11 1.72 -5.94 9.80
C LYS A 11 2.87 -6.78 9.23
N GLY A 12 4.04 -6.18 9.00
CA GLY A 12 5.24 -6.85 8.49
C GLY A 12 6.07 -5.97 7.55
N LYS A 13 7.25 -6.46 7.13
CA LYS A 13 8.11 -5.77 6.15
C LYS A 13 7.45 -5.72 4.77
N TYR A 14 6.84 -6.83 4.36
CA TYR A 14 6.09 -6.96 3.12
C TYR A 14 4.65 -7.32 3.42
N VAL A 15 3.73 -6.72 2.68
CA VAL A 15 2.30 -6.94 2.79
C VAL A 15 1.66 -7.08 1.41
N THR A 16 0.52 -7.75 1.38
CA THR A 16 -0.39 -7.70 0.22
C THR A 16 -1.42 -6.61 0.45
N GLN A 17 -1.59 -5.73 -0.54
CA GLN A 17 -2.62 -4.69 -0.53
C GLN A 17 -3.67 -4.98 -1.60
N ILE A 18 -4.95 -4.94 -1.22
CA ILE A 18 -6.07 -4.95 -2.16
C ILE A 18 -6.71 -3.58 -2.14
N ILE A 19 -6.70 -2.91 -3.29
CA ILE A 19 -7.13 -1.53 -3.42
C ILE A 19 -8.43 -1.50 -4.20
N HIS A 20 -9.46 -0.93 -3.59
CA HIS A 20 -10.79 -0.77 -4.16
C HIS A 20 -10.91 0.64 -4.71
N PHE A 21 -11.19 0.74 -6.00
CA PHE A 21 -11.29 2.01 -6.70
C PHE A 21 -12.74 2.46 -6.85
N VAL A 22 -12.90 3.78 -7.00
CA VAL A 22 -14.16 4.37 -7.46
C VAL A 22 -14.53 3.75 -8.81
N GLY A 23 -15.72 3.14 -8.90
CA GLY A 23 -16.16 2.38 -10.08
C GLY A 23 -16.14 0.85 -9.90
N GLY A 24 -15.71 0.35 -8.74
CA GLY A 24 -15.82 -1.07 -8.40
C GLY A 24 -14.65 -1.94 -8.87
N GLU A 25 -13.66 -1.34 -9.56
CA GLU A 25 -12.41 -2.03 -9.89
C GLU A 25 -11.61 -2.34 -8.63
N LYS A 26 -10.95 -3.51 -8.62
CA LYS A 26 -10.05 -3.93 -7.54
C LYS A 26 -8.71 -4.35 -8.13
N ARG A 27 -7.62 -3.94 -7.48
CA ARG A 27 -6.26 -4.38 -7.82
C ARG A 27 -5.56 -4.92 -6.60
N THR A 28 -4.88 -6.04 -6.78
CA THR A 28 -4.08 -6.68 -5.74
C THR A 28 -2.59 -6.45 -6.04
N PHE A 29 -1.88 -5.90 -5.06
CA PHE A 29 -0.44 -5.69 -5.12
C PHE A 29 0.23 -6.52 -4.03
N ASN A 30 1.06 -7.47 -4.45
CA ASN A 30 1.83 -8.35 -3.56
C ASN A 30 3.23 -7.77 -3.33
N GLY A 31 3.86 -8.13 -2.21
CA GLY A 31 5.23 -7.75 -1.93
C GLY A 31 5.41 -6.26 -1.70
N VAL A 32 4.39 -5.55 -1.22
CA VAL A 32 4.49 -4.11 -0.98
C VAL A 32 5.36 -3.85 0.25
N LEU A 33 6.43 -3.08 0.07
CA LEU A 33 7.36 -2.72 1.13
C LEU A 33 6.74 -1.65 2.03
N THR A 34 6.41 -2.01 3.27
CA THR A 34 5.60 -1.15 4.16
C THR A 34 6.26 0.17 4.53
N GLU A 35 7.59 0.18 4.67
CA GLU A 35 8.38 1.39 4.95
C GLU A 35 8.45 2.38 3.78
N SER A 36 8.21 1.91 2.55
CA SER A 36 8.25 2.74 1.34
C SER A 36 6.94 3.50 1.09
N ILE A 37 5.86 3.14 1.80
CA ILE A 37 4.53 3.72 1.61
C ILE A 37 4.57 5.20 2.01
N LYS A 38 4.31 6.07 1.04
CA LYS A 38 4.16 7.51 1.26
C LYS A 38 2.85 7.98 0.66
N GLN A 39 2.03 8.64 1.49
CA GLN A 39 0.73 9.19 1.11
C GLN A 39 0.88 10.67 0.69
N GLY A 40 -0.02 11.15 -0.16
CA GLY A 40 0.02 12.50 -0.73
C GLY A 40 -1.12 12.74 -1.73
N GLN A 41 -0.90 13.48 -2.81
CA GLN A 41 -1.85 13.44 -3.95
C GLN A 41 -1.84 12.06 -4.63
N PHE A 42 -0.70 11.38 -4.55
CA PHE A 42 -0.53 10.00 -4.95
C PHE A 42 0.09 9.21 -3.81
N THR A 43 -0.56 8.14 -3.41
CA THR A 43 0.04 7.11 -2.57
C THR A 43 1.01 6.32 -3.42
N LYS A 44 2.26 6.25 -2.98
CA LYS A 44 3.33 5.51 -3.67
C LYS A 44 4.01 4.53 -2.76
N PHE A 45 4.43 3.40 -3.33
CA PHE A 45 5.17 2.37 -2.64
C PHE A 45 6.00 1.54 -3.62
N GLU A 46 7.04 0.91 -3.10
CA GLU A 46 7.88 -0.03 -3.81
C GLU A 46 7.43 -1.46 -3.53
N CYS A 47 7.55 -2.30 -4.54
CA CYS A 47 7.26 -3.73 -4.47
C CYS A 47 8.57 -4.54 -4.46
N LYS A 48 8.51 -5.76 -3.92
CA LYS A 48 9.64 -6.70 -3.87
C LYS A 48 10.26 -7.01 -5.23
N ASN A 49 9.48 -6.87 -6.31
CA ASN A 49 9.95 -7.05 -7.69
C ASN A 49 10.67 -5.81 -8.27
N GLY A 50 10.87 -4.75 -7.48
CA GLY A 50 11.51 -3.50 -7.92
C GLY A 50 10.58 -2.51 -8.61
N ALA A 51 9.30 -2.85 -8.81
CA ALA A 51 8.33 -1.90 -9.35
C ALA A 51 7.96 -0.84 -8.30
N MET A 52 7.84 0.41 -8.73
CA MET A 52 7.21 1.48 -7.95
C MET A 52 5.79 1.69 -8.45
N ILE A 53 4.82 1.57 -7.54
CA ILE A 53 3.41 1.79 -7.83
C ILE A 53 3.03 3.16 -7.28
N MET A 54 2.30 3.94 -8.09
CA MET A 54 1.76 5.25 -7.71
C MET A 54 0.27 5.27 -8.02
N ILE A 55 -0.54 5.57 -7.01
CA ILE A 55 -2.00 5.52 -7.09
C ILE A 55 -2.56 6.88 -6.75
N ASN A 56 -3.48 7.38 -7.57
CA ASN A 56 -4.18 8.62 -7.31
C ASN A 56 -5.18 8.44 -6.17
N ASP A 57 -4.97 9.13 -5.06
CA ASP A 57 -5.75 8.98 -3.83
C ASP A 57 -7.23 9.33 -4.04
N LYS A 58 -7.56 10.23 -4.99
CA LYS A 58 -8.94 10.61 -5.32
C LYS A 58 -9.80 9.45 -5.83
N ASN A 59 -9.18 8.39 -6.33
CA ASN A 59 -9.86 7.27 -6.93
C ASN A 59 -9.93 6.05 -6.01
N VAL A 60 -9.50 6.15 -4.74
CA VAL A 60 -9.44 5.02 -3.81
C VAL A 60 -10.56 5.12 -2.78
N LEU A 61 -11.31 4.03 -2.60
CA LEU A 61 -12.37 3.90 -1.59
C LEU A 61 -11.88 3.19 -0.33
N CYS A 62 -11.11 2.13 -0.51
CA CYS A 62 -10.65 1.28 0.58
C CYS A 62 -9.36 0.56 0.19
N ILE A 63 -8.50 0.34 1.19
CA ILE A 63 -7.28 -0.46 1.07
C ILE A 63 -7.33 -1.55 2.14
N GLU A 64 -7.41 -2.81 1.72
CA GLU A 64 -7.25 -3.95 2.61
C GLU A 64 -5.77 -4.35 2.67
N ILE A 65 -5.25 -4.58 3.87
CA ILE A 65 -3.84 -4.92 4.09
C ILE A 65 -3.76 -6.28 4.77
N PHE A 66 -3.13 -7.22 4.09
CA PHE A 66 -2.89 -8.56 4.58
C PHE A 66 -1.40 -8.77 4.84
N LYS A 67 -1.08 -9.43 5.96
CA LYS A 67 0.27 -9.91 6.20
C LYS A 67 0.62 -10.92 5.12
N GLU A 68 1.78 -10.74 4.48
CA GLU A 68 2.28 -11.73 3.53
C GLU A 68 2.77 -12.94 4.34
N ASN A 69 2.05 -14.05 4.26
CA ASN A 69 2.53 -15.31 4.82
C ASN A 69 3.62 -15.86 3.89
N LYS A 70 4.72 -16.31 4.49
CA LYS A 70 5.75 -17.09 3.78
C LYS A 70 5.15 -18.34 3.15
#